data_AF-A0A2W1MH01-F1
#
_entry.id   AF-A0A2W1MH01-F1
#
_cell.length_a   1.000
_cell.length_b   1.000
_cell.length_c   1.000
_cell.angle_alpha   90.00
_cell.angle_beta   90.00
_cell.angle_gamma   90.00
#
_symmetry.space_group_name_H-M   'P 1'
#
loop_
_entity.id
_entity.type
_entity.pdbx_description
1 polymer ?
#
loop_
_entity_poly.entity_id
_entity_poly.type
_entity_poly.pdbx_seq_one_letter_code
_entity_poly.pdbx_strand_id
1 'polypeptide(L)'
;MALRSPLLLIGSLLLPLAVQAATLDADQSRYRGAVSCIDRLFYDGGYDVGDAQREALITEFLAHYQLPAYDEARYAAGEGADIDRDAYMAGYQLCEEDVDYVDKLGAKHGKHLPSE
;
A
#
# COMPACT_ATOMS: atom_id res chain seq x y z
N MET A 1 -57.58 -28.07 17.74
CA MET A 1 -56.56 -28.38 16.71
C MET A 1 -56.66 -27.30 15.64
N ALA A 2 -55.72 -26.35 15.61
CA ALA A 2 -55.58 -25.38 14.53
C ALA A 2 -54.08 -25.03 14.41
N LEU A 3 -53.56 -25.25 13.20
CA LEU A 3 -52.16 -25.10 12.77
C LEU A 3 -51.66 -23.66 13.00
N ARG A 4 -50.49 -23.48 13.64
CA ARG A 4 -49.16 -23.22 13.04
C ARG A 4 -49.11 -22.03 12.07
N SER A 5 -48.45 -20.94 12.47
CA SER A 5 -47.29 -20.34 11.75
C SER A 5 -46.72 -19.14 12.52
N PRO A 6 -45.43 -19.14 12.91
CA PRO A 6 -44.77 -17.97 13.48
C PRO A 6 -44.28 -17.06 12.32
N LEU A 7 -44.78 -15.82 12.29
CA LEU A 7 -44.26 -14.79 11.39
C LEU A 7 -42.91 -14.31 11.91
N LEU A 8 -41.84 -14.93 11.39
CA LEU A 8 -40.47 -14.42 11.45
C LEU A 8 -40.36 -13.22 10.49
N LEU A 9 -40.55 -12.01 11.01
CA LEU A 9 -40.10 -10.78 10.36
C LEU A 9 -38.70 -10.46 10.90
N ILE A 10 -37.70 -11.20 10.41
CA ILE A 10 -36.29 -10.81 10.52
C ILE A 10 -36.10 -9.67 9.50
N GLY A 11 -36.35 -8.44 9.95
CA GLY A 11 -36.10 -7.23 9.18
C GLY A 11 -34.60 -7.00 9.04
N SER A 12 -34.07 -7.34 7.88
CA SER A 12 -32.98 -6.68 7.15
C SER A 12 -31.99 -5.83 7.97
N LEU A 13 -31.12 -6.48 8.74
CA LEU A 13 -29.81 -5.93 9.10
C LEU A 13 -28.79 -6.41 8.05
N LEU A 14 -28.94 -5.93 6.81
CA LEU A 14 -27.88 -6.09 5.80
C LEU A 14 -26.88 -4.95 6.02
N LEU A 15 -25.78 -5.31 6.66
CA LEU A 15 -24.63 -4.48 6.96
C LEU A 15 -24.04 -3.80 5.70
N PRO A 16 -23.41 -2.62 5.86
CA PRO A 16 -22.61 -1.95 4.82
C PRO A 16 -21.26 -2.66 4.63
N LEU A 17 -21.26 -3.83 3.99
CA LEU A 17 -20.04 -4.60 3.72
C LEU A 17 -19.32 -4.18 2.43
N ALA A 18 -19.99 -3.46 1.52
CA ALA A 18 -19.42 -3.13 0.21
C ALA A 18 -18.39 -1.98 0.24
N VAL A 19 -18.53 -1.03 1.17
CA VAL A 19 -17.62 0.14 1.29
C VAL A 19 -16.22 -0.28 1.79
N GLN A 20 -16.15 -1.34 2.59
CA GLN A 20 -14.90 -1.79 3.21
C GLN A 20 -13.97 -2.48 2.20
N ALA A 21 -14.52 -3.21 1.22
CA ALA A 21 -13.70 -3.90 0.22
C ALA A 21 -13.02 -2.92 -0.77
N ALA A 22 -13.74 -1.90 -1.24
CA ALA A 22 -13.20 -0.91 -2.18
C ALA A 22 -12.15 0.01 -1.53
N THR A 23 -12.31 0.33 -0.25
CA THR A 23 -11.32 1.15 0.50
C THR A 23 -10.05 0.38 0.80
N LEU A 24 -10.17 -0.92 1.15
CA LEU A 24 -9.02 -1.81 1.32
C LEU A 24 -8.17 -1.92 0.04
N ASP A 25 -8.81 -1.94 -1.14
CA ASP A 25 -8.13 -2.02 -2.43
C ASP A 25 -7.36 -0.73 -2.78
N ALA A 26 -7.97 0.44 -2.53
CA ALA A 26 -7.32 1.73 -2.74
C ALA A 26 -6.12 1.95 -1.78
N ASP A 27 -6.27 1.64 -0.49
CA ASP A 27 -5.18 1.81 0.49
C ASP A 27 -4.00 0.87 0.17
N GLN A 28 -4.30 -0.38 -0.21
CA GLN A 28 -3.28 -1.33 -0.63
C GLN A 28 -2.59 -0.88 -1.93
N SER A 29 -3.35 -0.33 -2.88
CA SER A 29 -2.81 0.20 -4.14
C SER A 29 -1.89 1.40 -3.90
N ARG A 30 -2.30 2.36 -3.05
CA ARG A 30 -1.46 3.50 -2.66
C ARG A 30 -0.18 3.06 -1.96
N TYR A 31 -0.29 2.13 -1.00
CA TYR A 31 0.88 1.54 -0.34
C TYR A 31 1.85 0.95 -1.36
N ARG A 32 1.36 0.18 -2.34
CA ARG A 32 2.21 -0.41 -3.37
C ARG A 32 2.86 0.63 -4.26
N GLY A 33 2.12 1.65 -4.69
CA GLY A 33 2.68 2.75 -5.48
C GLY A 33 3.84 3.44 -4.76
N ALA A 34 3.67 3.72 -3.46
CA ALA A 34 4.68 4.33 -2.61
C ALA A 34 5.95 3.46 -2.48
N VAL A 35 5.78 2.14 -2.29
CA VAL A 35 6.92 1.21 -2.28
C VAL A 35 7.62 1.16 -3.64
N SER A 36 6.85 1.04 -4.72
CA SER A 36 7.39 0.90 -6.08
C SER A 36 8.16 2.15 -6.55
N CYS A 37 7.81 3.35 -6.09
CA CYS A 37 8.59 4.55 -6.43
C CYS A 37 9.98 4.53 -5.79
N ILE A 38 10.07 4.11 -4.52
CA ILE A 38 11.35 3.93 -3.81
C ILE A 38 12.20 2.84 -4.45
N ASP A 39 11.60 1.70 -4.79
CA ASP A 39 12.29 0.61 -5.48
C ASP A 39 12.87 1.09 -6.81
N ARG A 40 12.10 1.83 -7.60
CA ARG A 40 12.58 2.39 -8.87
C ARG A 40 13.73 3.37 -8.68
N LEU A 41 13.69 4.22 -7.66
CA LEU A 41 14.73 5.24 -7.46
C LEU A 41 16.03 4.65 -6.93
N PHE A 42 15.98 3.68 -6.02
CA PHE A 42 17.18 3.23 -5.28
C PHE A 42 17.56 1.76 -5.50
N TYR A 43 16.70 0.99 -6.17
CA TYR A 43 16.84 -0.44 -6.39
C TYR A 43 16.42 -0.88 -7.80
N ASP A 44 16.54 -0.02 -8.82
CA ASP A 44 16.25 -0.36 -10.23
C ASP A 44 17.08 -1.56 -10.75
N GLY A 45 18.27 -1.76 -10.16
CA GLY A 45 19.13 -2.92 -10.41
C GLY A 45 18.66 -4.22 -9.74
N GLY A 46 17.52 -4.19 -9.03
CA GLY A 46 17.01 -5.27 -8.22
C GLY A 46 17.49 -5.23 -6.77
N TYR A 47 16.88 -6.10 -5.96
CA TYR A 47 17.18 -6.33 -4.55
C TYR A 47 16.91 -7.79 -4.20
N ASP A 48 17.55 -8.26 -3.14
CA ASP A 48 17.23 -9.57 -2.56
C ASP A 48 15.99 -9.45 -1.66
N VAL A 49 15.14 -10.48 -1.65
CA VAL A 49 14.01 -10.56 -0.71
C VAL A 49 14.56 -10.60 0.72
N GLY A 50 14.05 -9.73 1.59
CA GLY A 50 14.56 -9.57 2.94
C GLY A 50 15.81 -8.67 3.06
N ASP A 51 16.13 -7.86 2.04
CA ASP A 51 17.16 -6.84 2.13
C ASP A 51 16.81 -5.82 3.23
N ALA A 52 17.49 -5.92 4.37
CA ALA A 52 17.24 -5.08 5.54
C ALA A 52 17.48 -3.59 5.28
N GLN A 53 18.38 -3.20 4.37
CA GLN A 53 18.59 -1.79 4.03
C GLN A 53 17.42 -1.26 3.21
N ARG A 54 16.92 -2.05 2.28
CA ARG A 54 15.72 -1.73 1.51
C ARG A 54 14.51 -1.58 2.40
N GLU A 55 14.24 -2.57 3.25
CA GLU A 55 13.10 -2.57 4.15
C GLU A 55 13.13 -1.38 5.11
N ALA A 56 14.30 -1.03 5.65
CA ALA A 56 14.47 0.11 6.54
C ALA A 56 14.20 1.44 5.82
N LEU A 57 14.72 1.61 4.59
CA LEU A 57 14.50 2.79 3.78
C LEU A 57 13.01 2.95 3.45
N ILE A 58 12.36 1.90 2.95
CA ILE A 58 10.93 1.92 2.62
C ILE A 58 10.08 2.18 3.87
N THR A 59 10.38 1.53 4.99
CA THR A 59 9.62 1.73 6.23
C THR A 59 9.68 3.18 6.70
N GLU A 60 10.84 3.83 6.60
CA GLU A 60 10.99 5.23 6.98
C GLU A 60 10.26 6.17 6.01
N PHE A 61 10.31 5.90 4.71
CA PHE A 61 9.53 6.62 3.70
C PHE A 61 8.02 6.53 3.97
N LEU A 62 7.51 5.31 4.17
CA LEU A 62 6.09 5.07 4.43
C LEU A 62 5.64 5.76 5.73
N ALA A 63 6.47 5.74 6.77
CA ALA A 63 6.18 6.42 8.03
C ALA A 63 6.05 7.94 7.86
N HIS A 64 6.87 8.56 7.01
CA HIS A 64 6.78 10.00 6.71
C HIS A 64 5.40 10.37 6.13
N TYR A 65 4.87 9.53 5.23
CA TYR A 65 3.54 9.73 4.63
C TYR A 65 2.39 9.08 5.42
N GLN A 66 2.65 8.64 6.66
CA GLN A 66 1.66 8.00 7.55
C GLN A 66 1.01 6.75 6.93
N LEU A 67 1.74 6.05 6.07
CA LEU A 67 1.34 4.77 5.51
C LEU A 67 1.76 3.62 6.45
N PRO A 68 1.11 2.44 6.33
CA PRO A 68 1.53 1.26 7.08
C PRO A 68 3.03 0.96 6.87
N ALA A 69 3.70 0.45 7.90
CA ALA A 69 5.09 0.03 7.80
C ALA A 69 5.28 -1.04 6.71
N TYR A 70 6.50 -1.14 6.18
CA TYR A 70 6.78 -2.13 5.15
C TYR A 70 6.57 -3.54 5.68
N ASP A 71 5.83 -4.33 4.92
CA ASP A 71 5.62 -5.76 5.12
C ASP A 71 5.66 -6.44 3.75
N GLU A 72 6.61 -7.36 3.60
CA GLU A 72 6.85 -8.09 2.34
C GLU A 72 5.62 -8.91 1.93
N ALA A 73 4.96 -9.59 2.88
CA ALA A 73 3.78 -10.39 2.60
C ALA A 73 2.63 -9.52 2.07
N ARG A 74 2.43 -8.34 2.63
CA ARG A 74 1.47 -7.34 2.15
C ARG A 74 1.82 -6.81 0.78
N TYR A 75 3.09 -6.52 0.53
CA TYR A 75 3.55 -6.02 -0.76
C TYR A 75 3.35 -7.06 -1.86
N ALA A 76 3.78 -8.29 -1.61
CA ALA A 76 3.65 -9.44 -2.52
C ALA A 76 2.19 -9.87 -2.74
N ALA A 77 1.32 -9.77 -1.72
CA ALA A 77 -0.10 -10.14 -1.84
C ALA A 77 -0.87 -9.31 -2.89
N GLY A 78 -0.37 -8.14 -3.29
CA GLY A 78 -0.94 -7.34 -4.36
C GLY A 78 -0.39 -7.63 -5.76
N GLU A 79 0.62 -8.50 -5.90
CA GLU A 79 1.11 -8.89 -7.22
C GLU A 79 0.06 -9.73 -7.97
N GLY A 80 -0.38 -9.24 -9.13
CA GLY A 80 -1.40 -9.89 -9.95
C GLY A 80 -2.86 -9.67 -9.49
N ALA A 81 -3.09 -8.87 -8.45
CA ALA A 81 -4.43 -8.42 -8.06
C ALA A 81 -4.90 -7.27 -8.98
N ASP A 82 -6.22 -7.08 -9.07
CA ASP A 82 -6.78 -5.82 -9.57
C ASP A 82 -6.24 -4.68 -8.69
N ILE A 83 -5.78 -3.61 -9.33
CA ILE A 83 -5.26 -2.43 -8.65
C ILE A 83 -6.17 -1.24 -8.91
N ASP A 84 -6.43 -0.45 -7.87
CA ASP A 84 -6.90 0.91 -8.05
C ASP A 84 -5.74 1.74 -8.61
N ARG A 85 -5.79 1.98 -9.91
CA ARG A 85 -4.72 2.67 -10.64
C ARG A 85 -4.52 4.10 -10.16
N ASP A 86 -5.58 4.80 -9.79
CA ASP A 86 -5.48 6.18 -9.35
C ASP A 86 -4.82 6.25 -7.96
N ALA A 87 -5.23 5.36 -7.05
CA ALA A 87 -4.59 5.24 -5.74
C ALA A 87 -3.13 4.80 -5.84
N TYR A 88 -2.81 3.85 -6.73
CA TYR A 88 -1.44 3.45 -7.01
C TYR A 88 -0.59 4.62 -7.49
N MET A 89 -1.07 5.38 -8.49
CA MET A 89 -0.34 6.54 -9.00
C MET A 89 -0.18 7.64 -7.94
N ALA A 90 -1.19 7.86 -7.10
CA ALA A 90 -1.09 8.79 -5.98
C ALA A 90 -0.02 8.37 -4.97
N GLY A 91 0.12 7.07 -4.69
CA GLY A 91 1.21 6.55 -3.86
C GLY A 91 2.58 6.71 -4.52
N TYR A 92 2.65 6.43 -5.82
CA TYR A 92 3.89 6.53 -6.60
C TYR A 92 4.40 7.97 -6.67
N GLN A 93 3.50 8.95 -6.80
CA GLN A 93 3.83 10.38 -6.89
C GLN A 93 4.40 10.95 -5.59
N LEU A 94 4.27 10.27 -4.45
CA LEU A 94 4.84 10.73 -3.18
C LEU A 94 6.36 10.96 -3.30
N CYS A 95 7.07 10.16 -4.10
CA CYS A 95 8.50 10.36 -4.35
C CYS A 95 8.83 11.68 -5.08
N GLU A 96 7.85 12.29 -5.76
CA GLU A 96 7.99 13.56 -6.49
C GLU A 96 7.47 14.76 -5.68
N GLU A 97 6.64 14.52 -4.65
CA GLU A 97 6.08 15.59 -3.81
C GLU A 97 7.14 16.29 -2.94
N ASP A 98 8.12 15.52 -2.44
CA ASP A 98 9.23 16.05 -1.62
C ASP A 98 10.56 15.37 -2.01
N VAL A 99 11.10 15.78 -3.16
CA VAL A 99 12.36 15.24 -3.71
C VAL A 99 13.54 15.46 -2.76
N ASP A 100 13.57 16.60 -2.05
CA ASP A 100 14.62 16.90 -1.08
C ASP A 100 14.60 15.94 0.11
N TYR A 101 13.40 15.56 0.58
CA TYR A 101 13.26 14.53 1.60
C TYR A 101 13.72 13.16 1.08
N VAL A 102 13.29 12.76 -0.12
CA VAL A 102 13.63 11.47 -0.71
C VAL A 102 15.14 11.33 -0.94
N ASP A 103 15.81 12.38 -1.43
CA ASP A 103 17.27 12.38 -1.61
C ASP A 103 18.00 12.22 -0.26
N LYS A 104 17.62 13.00 0.75
CA LYS A 104 18.19 12.89 2.11
C LYS A 104 17.93 11.52 2.73
N LEU A 105 16.75 10.95 2.50
CA LEU A 105 16.40 9.61 2.96
C LEU A 105 17.32 8.57 2.29
N GLY A 106 17.45 8.64 0.96
CA GLY A 106 18.39 7.79 0.22
C GLY A 106 19.81 7.89 0.79
N ALA A 107 20.33 9.10 0.95
CA ALA A 107 21.68 9.35 1.47
C ALA A 107 21.88 8.78 2.88
N LYS A 108 20.87 8.91 3.76
CA LYS A 108 20.88 8.32 5.11
C LYS A 108 21.05 6.80 5.08
N HIS A 109 20.48 6.15 4.05
CA HIS A 109 20.56 4.70 3.83
C HIS A 109 21.68 4.30 2.85
N GLY A 110 22.61 5.21 2.53
CA GLY A 110 23.76 4.93 1.67
C GLY A 110 23.44 4.80 0.18
N LYS A 111 22.27 5.29 -0.24
CA LYS A 111 21.79 5.33 -1.63
C LYS A 111 21.83 6.75 -2.16
N HIS A 112 21.85 6.90 -3.47
CA HIS A 112 21.77 8.19 -4.15
C HIS A 112 20.72 8.09 -5.26
N LEU A 113 20.03 9.20 -5.54
CA LEU A 113 19.16 9.27 -6.69
C LEU A 113 19.96 9.02 -7.99
N PRO A 114 19.35 8.39 -9.00
CA PRO A 114 20.00 8.20 -10.28
C PRO A 114 20.28 9.56 -10.92
N SER A 115 21.50 9.73 -11.43
CA SER A 115 21.87 10.90 -12.23
C SER A 115 21.14 10.86 -13.57
N GLU A 116 20.49 11.98 -13.93
CA GLU A 116 19.83 12.18 -15.25
C GLU A 116 20.78 11.97 -16.45
#